data_AF-A0AAU4EHM5-F1
#
_entry.id   AF-A0AAU4EHM5-F1
#
_cell.length_a   1.000
_cell.length_b   1.000
_cell.length_c   1.000
_cell.angle_alpha   90.00
_cell.angle_beta   90.00
_cell.angle_gamma   90.00
#
_symmetry.space_group_name_H-M   'P 1'
#
loop_
_entity.id
_entity.type
_entity.pdbx_description
1 polymer ?
#
loop_
_entity_poly.entity_id
_entity_poly.type
_entity_poly.pdbx_seq_one_letter_code
_entity_poly.pdbx_strand_id
1 'polypeptide(L)'
;MPGAYEGVLGLRPGLLGATADTVYRYHVSPAGAGASWTRRQPTDRDQLDALLEPVLSADLVSGREWSRLSACIADEPGLVLAPARTWDLMSARLLTEISVADGVEWMARAEAYHRLISHPQGQVHAIAVAAEAAADRSAQSMIGMLSVFSESTHADASRMVIRHITDPVTSRTFYGALLTSAKKLHYGHFDVAQVAALLPVLADLLTGSREETELASRLLALTPAAVRTRLPRRLLSTISSHLEPMPGSVLGLCEAIAAEHAPNAVDPVLCALVHEMLADPVFDVRLCATFLVYASPYRGPLARAFAAELLASLQRRDGEHRIQRLLECLRVLGGPEERRLVEQLLLAHETSSGLRDAAAYALGHVGGTSSDAFYRRALALYVRRWRHHRDRRDASVLDRLVYAVGIAGRRSLLRLVVADTDQPSAVRAAATWWLNLPPHLRSAQEGRWPVEVELVS
;
A
#
# COMPACT_ATOMS: atom_id res chain seq x y z
N MET A 1 -4.59 3.18 -27.30
CA MET A 1 -5.46 4.30 -26.89
C MET A 1 -6.26 3.96 -25.62
N PRO A 2 -5.65 3.89 -24.42
CA PRO A 2 -6.39 3.57 -23.20
C PRO A 2 -7.29 4.72 -22.70
N GLY A 3 -6.83 5.97 -22.84
CA GLY A 3 -7.54 7.14 -22.28
C GLY A 3 -8.88 7.48 -22.92
N ALA A 4 -9.12 7.08 -24.18
CA ALA A 4 -10.40 7.32 -24.85
C ALA A 4 -11.52 6.44 -24.26
N TYR A 5 -11.19 5.19 -23.90
CA TYR A 5 -12.16 4.26 -23.32
C TYR A 5 -12.49 4.63 -21.86
N GLU A 6 -11.47 4.97 -21.07
CA GLU A 6 -11.67 5.45 -19.69
C GLU A 6 -12.54 6.71 -19.65
N GLY A 7 -12.33 7.64 -20.60
CA GLY A 7 -13.17 8.82 -20.75
C GLY A 7 -14.64 8.49 -21.02
N VAL A 8 -14.92 7.49 -21.88
CA VAL A 8 -16.30 7.02 -22.14
C VAL A 8 -16.95 6.43 -20.89
N LEU A 9 -16.17 5.75 -20.04
CA LEU A 9 -16.66 5.16 -18.79
C LEU A 9 -16.70 6.15 -17.61
N GLY A 10 -16.31 7.41 -17.80
CA GLY A 10 -16.18 8.37 -16.69
C GLY A 10 -15.10 7.98 -15.67
N LEU A 11 -14.13 7.15 -16.07
CA LEU A 11 -13.03 6.73 -15.23
C LEU A 11 -11.86 7.71 -15.32
N ARG A 12 -11.06 7.77 -14.25
CA ARG A 12 -9.83 8.55 -14.23
C ARG A 12 -8.88 8.05 -15.33
N PRO A 13 -8.23 8.96 -16.09
CA PRO A 13 -7.23 8.55 -17.08
C PRO A 13 -6.11 7.70 -16.47
N GLY A 14 -5.77 6.61 -17.14
CA GLY A 14 -4.72 5.67 -16.75
C GLY A 14 -5.13 4.66 -15.68
N LEU A 15 -6.34 4.74 -15.10
CA LEU A 15 -6.78 3.84 -14.04
C LEU A 15 -6.79 2.37 -14.46
N LEU A 16 -7.46 2.03 -15.56
CA LEU A 16 -7.55 0.64 -16.04
C LEU A 16 -6.16 0.08 -16.35
N GLY A 17 -5.32 0.90 -16.98
CA GLY A 17 -3.95 0.51 -17.30
C GLY A 17 -3.09 0.26 -16.07
N ALA A 18 -3.14 1.16 -15.09
CA ALA A 18 -2.36 1.05 -13.86
C ALA A 18 -2.85 -0.11 -12.97
N THR A 19 -4.16 -0.31 -12.87
CA THR A 19 -4.76 -1.45 -12.16
C THR A 19 -4.37 -2.77 -12.83
N ALA A 20 -4.51 -2.87 -14.15
CA ALA A 20 -4.15 -4.08 -14.88
C ALA A 20 -2.66 -4.44 -14.70
N ASP A 21 -1.75 -3.47 -14.84
CA ASP A 21 -0.31 -3.70 -14.65
C ASP A 21 -0.01 -4.15 -13.21
N THR A 22 -0.58 -3.46 -12.22
CA THR A 22 -0.36 -3.75 -10.78
C THR A 22 -0.83 -5.16 -10.43
N VAL A 23 -2.05 -5.53 -10.83
CA VAL A 23 -2.64 -6.84 -10.52
C VAL A 23 -1.92 -7.95 -11.30
N TYR A 24 -1.67 -7.74 -12.60
CA TYR A 24 -0.96 -8.71 -13.42
C TYR A 24 0.42 -9.04 -12.84
N ARG A 25 1.21 -8.02 -12.48
CA ARG A 25 2.53 -8.21 -11.87
C ARG A 25 2.44 -8.93 -10.53
N TYR A 26 1.39 -8.69 -9.74
CA TYR A 26 1.25 -9.38 -8.46
C TYR A 26 1.06 -10.90 -8.64
N HIS A 27 0.33 -11.33 -9.66
CA HIS A 27 0.01 -12.75 -9.91
C HIS A 27 0.97 -13.48 -10.86
N VAL A 28 1.79 -12.75 -11.62
CA VAL A 28 2.77 -13.34 -12.54
C VAL A 28 4.17 -13.28 -11.93
N SER A 29 4.89 -14.40 -12.00
CA SER A 29 6.29 -14.47 -11.55
C SER A 29 7.12 -13.40 -12.27
N PRO A 30 7.95 -12.61 -11.57
CA PRO A 30 8.83 -11.64 -12.19
C PRO A 30 9.97 -12.35 -12.92
N ALA A 31 9.66 -12.94 -14.08
CA ALA A 31 10.63 -13.56 -14.97
C ALA A 31 11.42 -12.53 -15.81
N GLY A 32 11.25 -11.23 -15.53
CA GLY A 32 12.01 -10.16 -16.18
C GLY A 32 11.46 -8.76 -15.88
N ALA A 33 12.21 -7.73 -16.28
CA ALA A 33 11.84 -6.32 -16.14
C ALA A 33 10.77 -5.85 -17.14
N GLY A 34 10.39 -6.69 -18.11
CA GLY A 34 9.60 -6.28 -19.26
C GLY A 34 8.20 -5.77 -18.90
N ALA A 35 7.78 -4.69 -19.55
CA ALA A 35 6.41 -4.20 -19.45
C ALA A 35 5.39 -5.27 -19.89
N SER A 36 4.15 -5.17 -19.39
CA SER A 36 3.03 -5.98 -19.84
C SER A 36 2.91 -5.97 -21.37
N TRP A 37 2.56 -7.13 -21.95
CA TRP A 37 2.52 -7.40 -23.39
C TRP A 37 1.84 -6.33 -24.26
N THR A 38 0.94 -5.54 -23.68
CA THR A 38 0.13 -4.54 -24.38
C THR A 38 0.80 -3.18 -24.64
N ARG A 39 2.04 -2.95 -24.17
CA ARG A 39 2.69 -1.62 -24.25
C ARG A 39 4.13 -1.58 -24.73
N ARG A 40 4.68 -2.69 -25.25
CA ARG A 40 6.01 -2.63 -25.88
C ARG A 40 5.95 -1.70 -27.09
N GLN A 41 6.65 -0.58 -26.99
CA GLN A 41 6.95 0.28 -28.12
C GLN A 41 8.44 0.15 -28.41
N PRO A 42 8.87 0.17 -29.68
CA PRO A 42 10.29 0.20 -29.98
C PRO A 42 10.93 1.37 -29.22
N THR A 43 12.00 1.11 -28.49
CA THR A 43 12.72 2.14 -27.77
C THR A 43 13.38 3.08 -28.78
N ASP A 44 12.86 4.30 -28.87
CA ASP A 44 13.52 5.41 -29.54
C ASP A 44 14.47 6.09 -28.54
N ARG A 45 15.75 6.24 -28.91
CA ARG A 45 16.77 6.86 -28.04
C ARG A 45 16.45 8.32 -27.77
N ASP A 46 15.95 9.05 -28.76
CA ASP A 46 15.59 10.46 -28.59
C ASP A 46 14.44 10.60 -27.58
N GLN A 47 13.50 9.64 -27.60
CA GLN A 47 12.42 9.57 -26.62
C GLN A 47 12.93 9.22 -25.21
N LEU A 48 13.88 8.30 -25.09
CA LEU A 48 14.49 7.95 -23.80
C LEU A 48 15.19 9.16 -23.18
N ASP A 49 16.00 9.87 -23.96
CA ASP A 49 16.72 11.06 -23.50
C ASP A 49 15.75 12.18 -23.08
N ALA A 50 14.69 12.41 -23.87
CA ALA A 50 13.65 13.38 -23.54
C ALA A 50 12.87 13.04 -22.24
N LEU A 51 12.74 11.75 -21.89
CA LEU A 51 12.11 11.31 -20.65
C LEU A 51 13.06 11.31 -19.46
N LEU A 52 14.37 11.13 -19.69
CA LEU A 52 15.40 11.16 -18.65
C LEU A 52 15.67 12.58 -18.16
N GLU A 53 15.69 13.58 -19.05
CA GLU A 53 15.96 14.98 -18.70
C GLU A 53 15.11 15.50 -17.52
N PRO A 54 13.75 15.40 -17.55
CA PRO A 54 12.93 15.90 -16.44
C PRO A 54 13.07 15.06 -15.16
N VAL A 55 13.48 13.79 -15.26
CA VAL A 55 13.75 12.91 -14.11
C VAL A 55 15.04 13.29 -13.39
N LEU A 56 16.04 13.77 -14.13
CA LEU A 56 17.32 14.22 -13.58
C LEU A 56 17.31 15.69 -13.16
N SER A 57 16.30 16.45 -13.57
CA SER A 57 16.05 17.84 -13.15
C SER A 57 15.15 17.91 -11.90
N ALA A 58 14.66 19.13 -11.59
CA ALA A 58 13.65 19.36 -10.57
C ALA A 58 12.23 19.49 -11.16
N ASP A 59 12.02 19.11 -12.42
CA ASP A 59 10.71 19.20 -13.07
C ASP A 59 9.73 18.16 -12.52
N LEU A 60 8.44 18.41 -12.67
CA LEU A 60 7.41 17.43 -12.30
C LEU A 60 7.39 16.28 -13.32
N VAL A 61 7.39 15.04 -12.81
CA VAL A 61 7.29 13.83 -13.64
C VAL A 61 6.06 13.05 -13.20
N SER A 62 5.08 12.93 -14.10
CA SER A 62 3.84 12.19 -13.87
C SER A 62 4.09 10.68 -13.76
N GLY A 63 3.14 9.95 -13.16
CA GLY A 63 3.19 8.48 -13.10
C GLY A 63 3.21 7.86 -14.51
N ARG A 64 2.56 8.51 -15.49
CA ARG A 64 2.59 8.09 -16.89
C ARG A 64 3.99 8.26 -17.50
N GLU A 65 4.68 9.36 -17.26
CA GLU A 65 6.06 9.57 -17.75
C GLU A 65 7.02 8.58 -17.11
N TRP A 66 6.92 8.34 -15.81
CA TRP A 66 7.66 7.27 -15.13
C TRP A 66 7.40 5.89 -15.74
N SER A 67 6.14 5.57 -16.01
CA SER A 67 5.78 4.30 -16.63
C SER A 67 6.35 4.16 -18.05
N ARG A 68 6.38 5.25 -18.84
CA ARG A 68 6.99 5.27 -20.18
C ARG A 68 8.51 5.12 -20.10
N LEU A 69 9.18 5.90 -19.25
CA LEU A 69 10.62 5.85 -19.07
C LEU A 69 11.08 4.45 -18.65
N SER A 70 10.46 3.90 -17.59
CA SER A 70 10.80 2.56 -17.09
C SER A 70 10.51 1.45 -18.10
N ALA A 71 9.50 1.61 -18.97
CA ALA A 71 9.25 0.67 -20.07
C ALA A 71 10.36 0.72 -21.13
N CYS A 72 10.78 1.92 -21.57
CA CYS A 72 11.89 2.08 -22.51
C CYS A 72 13.19 1.47 -21.96
N ILE A 73 13.45 1.65 -20.67
CA ILE A 73 14.60 1.04 -19.96
C ILE A 73 14.47 -0.49 -19.93
N ALA A 74 13.30 -1.00 -19.57
CA ALA A 74 13.07 -2.44 -19.45
C ALA A 74 13.18 -3.20 -20.78
N ASP A 75 12.82 -2.55 -21.89
CA ASP A 75 12.92 -3.11 -23.23
C ASP A 75 14.37 -3.22 -23.72
N GLU A 76 15.34 -2.62 -23.01
CA GLU A 76 16.77 -2.65 -23.32
C GLU A 76 17.60 -3.22 -22.15
N PRO A 77 17.65 -4.55 -21.92
CA PRO A 77 18.34 -5.15 -20.76
C PRO A 77 19.84 -4.85 -20.65
N GLY A 78 20.46 -4.44 -21.77
CA GLY A 78 21.86 -4.02 -21.85
C GLY A 78 22.07 -2.50 -21.70
N LEU A 79 21.02 -1.73 -21.42
CA LEU A 79 21.10 -0.28 -21.30
C LEU A 79 22.02 0.11 -20.13
N VAL A 80 23.01 0.94 -20.44
CA VAL A 80 23.92 1.55 -19.46
C VAL A 80 23.64 3.05 -19.43
N LEU A 81 23.20 3.54 -18.27
CA LEU A 81 23.07 4.97 -18.02
C LEU A 81 24.41 5.51 -17.50
N ALA A 82 25.00 6.44 -18.24
CA ALA A 82 26.26 7.09 -17.88
C ALA A 82 26.01 8.55 -17.45
N PRO A 83 26.54 9.00 -16.30
CA PRO A 83 27.33 8.24 -15.32
C PRO A 83 26.46 7.26 -14.50
N ALA A 84 27.07 6.24 -13.89
CA ALA A 84 26.37 5.20 -13.10
C ALA A 84 25.45 5.77 -12.00
N ARG A 85 25.83 6.92 -11.40
CA ARG A 85 25.02 7.68 -10.43
C ARG A 85 23.62 8.04 -10.92
N THR A 86 23.37 8.00 -12.24
CA THR A 86 22.05 8.23 -12.84
C THR A 86 21.03 7.20 -12.34
N TRP A 87 21.44 5.94 -12.16
CA TRP A 87 20.58 4.90 -11.58
C TRP A 87 20.22 5.20 -10.13
N ASP A 88 21.18 5.65 -9.33
CA ASP A 88 20.96 6.01 -7.93
C ASP A 88 19.98 7.18 -7.81
N LEU A 89 20.20 8.25 -8.58
CA LEU A 89 19.36 9.45 -8.57
C LEU A 89 17.93 9.13 -9.00
N MET A 90 17.76 8.40 -10.10
CA MET A 90 16.46 8.00 -10.61
C MET A 90 15.71 7.12 -9.61
N SER A 91 16.39 6.12 -9.04
CA SER A 91 15.78 5.20 -8.07
C SER A 91 15.39 5.95 -6.80
N ALA A 92 16.28 6.81 -6.25
CA ALA A 92 16.00 7.58 -5.05
C ALA A 92 14.83 8.53 -5.24
N ARG A 93 14.80 9.22 -6.37
CA ARG A 93 13.68 10.10 -6.73
C ARG A 93 12.37 9.32 -6.86
N LEU A 94 12.34 8.26 -7.65
CA LEU A 94 11.12 7.48 -7.88
C LEU A 94 10.60 6.85 -6.58
N LEU A 95 11.48 6.32 -5.71
CA LEU A 95 11.08 5.76 -4.42
C LEU A 95 10.49 6.83 -3.49
N THR A 96 11.07 8.03 -3.50
CA THR A 96 10.54 9.18 -2.74
C THR A 96 9.18 9.60 -3.28
N GLU A 97 9.02 9.65 -4.60
CA GLU A 97 7.75 9.96 -5.25
C GLU A 97 6.66 8.91 -4.95
N ILE A 98 6.98 7.62 -4.97
CA ILE A 98 6.05 6.55 -4.57
C ILE A 98 5.56 6.77 -3.14
N SER A 99 6.46 7.16 -2.24
CA SER A 99 6.17 7.31 -0.81
C SER A 99 5.15 8.42 -0.51
N VAL A 100 4.91 9.33 -1.46
CA VAL A 100 4.00 10.48 -1.31
C VAL A 100 2.85 10.46 -2.33
N ALA A 101 2.87 9.53 -3.28
CA ALA A 101 1.82 9.36 -4.29
C ALA A 101 0.64 8.54 -3.75
N ASP A 102 -0.51 8.69 -4.40
CA ASP A 102 -1.73 7.93 -4.09
C ASP A 102 -2.49 7.53 -5.37
N GLY A 103 -3.33 6.51 -5.28
CA GLY A 103 -4.17 6.03 -6.38
C GLY A 103 -3.39 5.66 -7.66
N VAL A 104 -3.84 6.17 -8.81
CA VAL A 104 -3.24 5.90 -10.14
C VAL A 104 -1.77 6.33 -10.21
N GLU A 105 -1.45 7.48 -9.64
CA GLU A 105 -0.09 8.02 -9.61
C GLU A 105 0.85 7.14 -8.77
N TRP A 106 0.34 6.54 -7.69
CA TRP A 106 1.08 5.55 -6.91
C TRP A 106 1.27 4.24 -7.69
N MET A 107 0.20 3.68 -8.26
CA MET A 107 0.25 2.43 -9.02
C MET A 107 1.26 2.50 -10.17
N ALA A 108 1.22 3.59 -10.96
CA ALA A 108 2.10 3.77 -12.10
C ALA A 108 3.57 3.92 -11.71
N ARG A 109 3.87 4.63 -10.61
CA ARG A 109 5.24 4.78 -10.10
C ARG A 109 5.77 3.51 -9.45
N ALA A 110 4.95 2.83 -8.65
CA ALA A 110 5.30 1.54 -8.06
C ALA A 110 5.66 0.54 -9.16
N GLU A 111 4.85 0.46 -10.22
CA GLU A 111 5.16 -0.31 -11.42
C GLU A 111 6.46 0.10 -12.10
N ALA A 112 6.69 1.40 -12.28
CA ALA A 112 7.95 1.87 -12.83
C ALA A 112 9.16 1.43 -11.99
N TYR A 113 9.08 1.51 -10.66
CA TYR A 113 10.18 1.11 -9.77
C TYR A 113 10.41 -0.38 -9.79
N HIS A 114 9.34 -1.17 -9.90
CA HIS A 114 9.43 -2.61 -10.00
C HIS A 114 10.16 -3.04 -11.28
N ARG A 115 10.03 -2.30 -12.38
CA ARG A 115 10.86 -2.54 -13.58
C ARG A 115 12.33 -2.19 -13.35
N LEU A 116 12.62 -1.08 -12.65
CA LEU A 116 14.00 -0.70 -12.33
C LEU A 116 14.69 -1.72 -11.42
N ILE A 117 14.01 -2.21 -10.38
CA ILE A 117 14.59 -3.17 -9.43
C ILE A 117 14.76 -4.57 -10.02
N SER A 118 14.08 -4.87 -11.13
CA SER A 118 14.25 -6.10 -11.90
C SER A 118 15.18 -5.92 -13.11
N HIS A 119 15.66 -4.71 -13.40
CA HIS A 119 16.55 -4.43 -14.53
C HIS A 119 17.97 -4.97 -14.26
N PRO A 120 18.60 -5.73 -15.18
CA PRO A 120 19.90 -6.36 -14.92
C PRO A 120 21.00 -5.41 -14.45
N GLN A 121 21.08 -4.21 -15.05
CA GLN A 121 22.06 -3.17 -14.68
C GLN A 121 21.58 -2.27 -13.54
N GLY A 122 20.27 -2.05 -13.43
CA GLY A 122 19.68 -1.06 -12.50
C GLY A 122 19.37 -1.64 -11.12
N GLN A 123 19.19 -2.96 -11.02
CA GLN A 123 18.71 -3.61 -9.80
C GLN A 123 19.59 -3.36 -8.57
N VAL A 124 20.92 -3.34 -8.72
CA VAL A 124 21.83 -3.14 -7.58
C VAL A 124 21.64 -1.74 -6.97
N HIS A 125 21.49 -0.73 -7.83
CA HIS A 125 21.23 0.65 -7.42
C HIS A 125 19.85 0.80 -6.77
N ALA A 126 18.80 0.25 -7.41
CA ALA A 126 17.44 0.29 -6.86
C ALA A 126 17.31 -0.48 -5.54
N ILE A 127 18.02 -1.61 -5.38
CA ILE A 127 18.07 -2.35 -4.11
C ILE A 127 18.78 -1.53 -3.03
N ALA A 128 19.93 -0.93 -3.36
CA ALA A 128 20.70 -0.13 -2.41
C ALA A 128 19.89 1.08 -1.90
N VAL A 129 19.22 1.81 -2.81
CA VAL A 129 18.33 2.92 -2.49
C VAL A 129 17.16 2.48 -1.60
N ALA A 130 16.49 1.38 -1.95
CA ALA A 130 15.39 0.86 -1.15
C ALA A 130 15.86 0.42 0.25
N ALA A 131 17.06 -0.15 0.36
CA ALA A 131 17.64 -0.58 1.62
C ALA A 131 18.02 0.61 2.52
N GLU A 132 18.58 1.68 1.95
CA GLU A 132 18.87 2.93 2.66
C GLU A 132 17.58 3.58 3.17
N ALA A 133 16.56 3.68 2.31
CA ALA A 133 15.26 4.22 2.70
C ALA A 133 14.59 3.39 3.80
N ALA A 134 14.66 2.06 3.73
CA ALA A 134 14.12 1.16 4.75
C ALA A 134 14.86 1.23 6.11
N ALA A 135 16.07 1.81 6.14
CA ALA A 135 16.82 2.05 7.36
C ALA A 135 16.45 3.39 8.04
N ASP A 136 15.77 4.30 7.35
CA ASP A 136 15.36 5.60 7.90
C ASP A 136 14.16 5.45 8.86
N ARG A 137 14.41 5.66 10.15
CA ARG A 137 13.37 5.59 11.21
C ARG A 137 12.35 6.73 11.13
N SER A 138 12.64 7.80 10.39
CA SER A 138 11.78 8.97 10.27
C SER A 138 10.81 8.89 9.08
N ALA A 139 11.08 8.02 8.11
CA ALA A 139 10.24 7.84 6.94
C ALA A 139 8.88 7.19 7.33
N GLN A 140 7.78 7.75 6.80
CA GLN A 140 6.44 7.28 7.14
C GLN A 140 5.92 6.14 6.26
N SER A 141 6.41 6.01 5.02
CA SER A 141 5.93 5.01 4.04
C SER A 141 6.78 3.73 3.99
N MET A 142 7.11 3.15 5.15
CA MET A 142 8.07 2.04 5.24
C MET A 142 7.57 0.71 4.68
N ILE A 143 6.26 0.45 4.74
CA ILE A 143 5.69 -0.83 4.24
C ILE A 143 5.85 -0.91 2.72
N GLY A 144 5.49 0.15 2.00
CA GLY A 144 5.63 0.22 0.54
C GLY A 144 7.09 0.20 0.08
N MET A 145 8.03 0.72 0.88
CA MET A 145 9.46 0.64 0.57
C MET A 145 10.00 -0.78 0.61
N LEU A 146 9.44 -1.66 1.45
CA LEU A 146 9.88 -3.06 1.51
C LEU A 146 9.20 -3.92 0.44
N SER A 147 7.96 -3.62 0.08
CA SER A 147 7.22 -4.42 -0.91
C SER A 147 7.92 -4.45 -2.27
N VAL A 148 8.72 -3.43 -2.62
CA VAL A 148 9.50 -3.42 -3.88
C VAL A 148 10.50 -4.58 -3.98
N PHE A 149 11.02 -5.08 -2.85
CA PHE A 149 11.97 -6.19 -2.85
C PHE A 149 11.34 -7.50 -3.31
N SER A 150 10.01 -7.63 -3.26
CA SER A 150 9.28 -8.84 -3.67
C SER A 150 9.52 -9.20 -5.14
N GLU A 151 9.77 -8.20 -5.98
CA GLU A 151 9.94 -8.36 -7.43
C GLU A 151 11.35 -8.75 -7.88
N SER A 152 12.33 -8.57 -7.00
CA SER A 152 13.71 -8.88 -7.34
C SER A 152 14.07 -10.30 -6.92
N THR A 153 14.64 -11.07 -7.84
CA THR A 153 15.26 -12.38 -7.56
C THR A 153 16.69 -12.23 -7.02
N HIS A 154 17.22 -11.00 -6.96
CA HIS A 154 18.59 -10.74 -6.50
C HIS A 154 18.74 -11.13 -5.02
N ALA A 155 19.85 -11.79 -4.70
CA ALA A 155 20.12 -12.30 -3.35
C ALA A 155 20.11 -11.20 -2.27
N ASP A 156 20.56 -9.99 -2.62
CA ASP A 156 20.57 -8.86 -1.69
C ASP A 156 19.16 -8.38 -1.32
N ALA A 157 18.20 -8.40 -2.25
CA ALA A 157 16.81 -8.07 -1.95
C ALA A 157 16.23 -9.07 -0.94
N SER A 158 16.47 -10.38 -1.14
CA SER A 158 16.05 -11.41 -0.19
C SER A 158 16.76 -11.25 1.17
N ARG A 159 18.06 -10.93 1.19
CA ARG A 159 18.81 -10.65 2.42
C ARG A 159 18.23 -9.47 3.21
N MET A 160 17.78 -8.41 2.52
CA MET A 160 17.13 -7.27 3.17
C MET A 160 15.80 -7.63 3.80
N VAL A 161 14.98 -8.44 3.13
CA VAL A 161 13.72 -8.92 3.71
C VAL A 161 13.98 -9.75 4.96
N ILE A 162 14.92 -10.70 4.91
CA ILE A 162 15.29 -11.50 6.10
C ILE A 162 15.81 -10.63 7.24
N ARG A 163 16.71 -9.67 6.94
CA ARG A 163 17.23 -8.74 7.95
C ARG A 163 16.11 -8.00 8.68
N HIS A 164 15.13 -7.47 7.96
CA HIS A 164 14.01 -6.74 8.58
C HIS A 164 13.01 -7.64 9.33
N ILE A 165 13.06 -8.96 9.12
CA ILE A 165 12.27 -9.94 9.91
C ILE A 165 13.01 -10.31 11.19
N THR A 166 14.33 -10.50 11.12
CA THR A 166 15.13 -10.96 12.26
C THR A 166 15.64 -9.82 13.16
N ASP A 167 15.85 -8.64 12.59
CA ASP A 167 16.34 -7.44 13.27
C ASP A 167 15.61 -6.20 12.73
N PRO A 168 14.31 -6.04 13.05
CA PRO A 168 13.50 -4.96 12.51
C PRO A 168 13.91 -3.58 13.06
N VAL A 169 14.05 -2.60 12.16
CA VAL A 169 14.28 -1.19 12.51
C VAL A 169 13.07 -0.60 13.23
N THR A 170 11.86 -0.95 12.77
CA THR A 170 10.56 -0.58 13.34
C THR A 170 9.56 -1.73 13.19
N SER A 171 8.44 -1.68 13.91
CA SER A 171 7.31 -2.61 13.68
C SER A 171 6.74 -2.53 12.25
N ARG A 172 6.85 -1.37 11.59
CA ARG A 172 6.41 -1.21 10.19
C ARG A 172 7.32 -1.92 9.22
N THR A 173 8.62 -1.84 9.43
CA THR A 173 9.57 -2.59 8.59
C THR A 173 9.45 -4.09 8.82
N PHE A 174 9.18 -4.51 10.06
CA PHE A 174 8.87 -5.91 10.35
C PHE A 174 7.66 -6.40 9.55
N TYR A 175 6.52 -5.70 9.69
CA TYR A 175 5.29 -6.07 8.99
C TYR A 175 5.43 -5.99 7.47
N GLY A 176 6.08 -4.95 6.93
CA GLY A 176 6.35 -4.84 5.50
C GLY A 176 7.22 -5.99 4.97
N ALA A 177 8.20 -6.46 5.75
CA ALA A 177 9.02 -7.60 5.37
C ALA A 177 8.23 -8.92 5.41
N LEU A 178 7.30 -9.10 6.35
CA LEU A 178 6.37 -10.24 6.36
C LEU A 178 5.47 -10.27 5.12
N LEU A 179 4.89 -9.13 4.75
CA LEU A 179 4.08 -9.03 3.52
C LEU A 179 4.91 -9.36 2.28
N THR A 180 6.11 -8.78 2.18
CA THR A 180 7.05 -9.04 1.08
C THR A 180 7.43 -10.53 1.00
N SER A 181 7.50 -11.21 2.15
CA SER A 181 7.80 -12.64 2.22
C SER A 181 6.74 -13.52 1.58
N ALA A 182 5.47 -13.09 1.54
CA ALA A 182 4.41 -13.87 0.89
C ALA A 182 4.73 -14.10 -0.58
N LYS A 183 5.07 -13.03 -1.29
CA LYS A 183 5.42 -13.09 -2.72
C LYS A 183 6.77 -13.79 -2.95
N LYS A 184 7.78 -13.51 -2.11
CA LYS A 184 9.09 -14.19 -2.17
C LYS A 184 8.97 -15.71 -1.98
N LEU A 185 8.15 -16.17 -1.03
CA LEU A 185 7.90 -17.59 -0.81
C LEU A 185 7.10 -18.21 -1.96
N HIS A 186 6.04 -17.52 -2.41
CA HIS A 186 5.20 -17.99 -3.51
C HIS A 186 5.99 -18.26 -4.79
N TYR A 187 6.94 -17.38 -5.14
CA TYR A 187 7.79 -17.54 -6.33
C TYR A 187 9.14 -18.21 -6.07
N GLY A 188 9.42 -18.66 -4.85
CA GLY A 188 10.67 -19.36 -4.52
C GLY A 188 11.92 -18.48 -4.60
N HIS A 189 11.81 -17.18 -4.33
CA HIS A 189 12.93 -16.23 -4.32
C HIS A 189 13.80 -16.32 -3.05
N PHE A 190 13.37 -17.09 -2.05
CA PHE A 190 14.18 -17.41 -0.90
C PHE A 190 14.91 -18.74 -1.11
N ASP A 191 16.20 -18.74 -0.79
CA ASP A 191 16.96 -19.99 -0.68
C ASP A 191 16.57 -20.77 0.60
N VAL A 192 17.09 -21.99 0.73
CA VAL A 192 16.77 -22.88 1.86
C VAL A 192 17.19 -22.29 3.21
N ALA A 193 18.32 -21.58 3.27
CA ALA A 193 18.81 -20.97 4.51
C ALA A 193 17.93 -19.78 4.94
N GLN A 194 17.49 -18.97 3.98
CA GLN A 194 16.57 -17.86 4.18
C GLN A 194 15.20 -18.37 4.65
N VAL A 195 14.65 -19.42 4.03
CA VAL A 195 13.41 -20.05 4.51
C VAL A 195 13.58 -20.59 5.94
N ALA A 196 14.71 -21.25 6.23
CA ALA A 196 14.98 -21.75 7.58
C ALA A 196 15.05 -20.63 8.63
N ALA A 197 15.60 -19.46 8.29
CA ALA A 197 15.66 -18.29 9.16
C ALA A 197 14.27 -17.70 9.47
N LEU A 198 13.29 -17.86 8.57
CA LEU A 198 11.92 -17.38 8.79
C LEU A 198 11.13 -18.23 9.80
N LEU A 199 11.37 -19.54 9.84
CA LEU A 199 10.51 -20.48 10.57
C LEU A 199 10.33 -20.13 12.07
N PRO A 200 11.38 -19.78 12.84
CA PRO A 200 11.21 -19.44 14.25
C PRO A 200 10.30 -18.22 14.43
N VAL A 201 10.49 -17.19 13.60
CA VAL A 201 9.69 -15.96 13.67
C VAL A 201 8.22 -16.24 13.32
N LEU A 202 7.98 -17.00 12.24
CA LEU A 202 6.61 -17.37 11.86
C LEU A 202 5.93 -18.25 12.92
N ALA A 203 6.68 -19.14 13.57
CA ALA A 203 6.14 -19.97 14.65
C ALA A 203 5.76 -19.13 15.87
N ASP A 204 6.55 -18.12 16.23
CA ASP A 204 6.24 -17.20 17.33
C ASP A 204 4.97 -16.38 17.02
N LEU A 205 4.83 -15.89 15.78
CA LEU A 205 3.65 -15.12 15.35
C LEU A 205 2.34 -15.90 15.40
N LEU A 206 2.36 -17.24 15.39
CA LEU A 206 1.15 -18.05 15.58
C LEU A 206 0.53 -17.87 16.97
N THR A 207 1.28 -17.34 17.94
CA THR A 207 0.79 -17.00 19.29
C THR A 207 0.41 -15.53 19.45
N GLY A 208 0.52 -14.74 18.38
CA GLY A 208 0.28 -13.30 18.37
C GLY A 208 -1.19 -12.91 18.24
N SER A 209 -1.40 -11.72 17.69
CA SER A 209 -2.72 -11.23 17.30
C SER A 209 -3.31 -12.08 16.17
N ARG A 210 -4.63 -12.04 16.01
CA ARG A 210 -5.33 -12.77 14.94
C ARG A 210 -4.73 -12.50 13.55
N GLU A 211 -4.41 -11.25 13.24
CA GLU A 211 -3.81 -10.88 11.95
C GLU A 211 -2.41 -11.48 11.77
N GLU A 212 -1.57 -11.45 12.81
CA GLU A 212 -0.24 -12.07 12.79
C GLU A 212 -0.34 -13.58 12.61
N THR A 213 -1.26 -14.24 13.32
CA THR A 213 -1.49 -15.68 13.21
C THR A 213 -1.97 -16.07 11.81
N GLU A 214 -2.91 -15.33 11.23
CA GLU A 214 -3.45 -15.56 9.88
C GLU A 214 -2.35 -15.38 8.82
N LEU A 215 -1.57 -14.29 8.89
CA LEU A 215 -0.45 -14.03 7.99
C LEU A 215 0.65 -15.10 8.14
N ALA A 216 1.05 -15.43 9.37
CA ALA A 216 2.05 -16.47 9.62
C ALA A 216 1.60 -17.85 9.10
N SER A 217 0.32 -18.19 9.28
CA SER A 217 -0.25 -19.43 8.75
C SER A 217 -0.15 -19.49 7.23
N ARG A 218 -0.47 -18.38 6.55
CA ARG A 218 -0.32 -18.27 5.10
C ARG A 218 1.14 -18.39 4.65
N LEU A 219 2.07 -17.70 5.30
CA LEU A 219 3.49 -17.77 4.98
C LEU A 219 4.04 -19.18 5.18
N LEU A 220 3.69 -19.86 6.27
CA LEU A 220 4.08 -21.25 6.52
C LEU A 220 3.52 -22.20 5.46
N ALA A 221 2.28 -21.99 4.99
CA ALA A 221 1.68 -22.78 3.92
C ALA A 221 2.41 -22.61 2.57
N LEU A 222 3.02 -21.45 2.33
CA LEU A 222 3.82 -21.15 1.13
C LEU A 222 5.25 -21.72 1.19
N THR A 223 5.70 -22.21 2.34
CA THR A 223 7.05 -22.81 2.45
C THR A 223 7.18 -24.10 1.60
N PRO A 224 8.38 -24.39 1.07
CA PRO A 224 8.62 -25.63 0.31
C PRO A 224 8.22 -26.88 1.10
N ALA A 225 7.65 -27.87 0.42
CA ALA A 225 7.16 -29.10 1.07
C ALA A 225 8.24 -29.81 1.91
N ALA A 226 9.50 -29.82 1.44
CA ALA A 226 10.64 -30.41 2.15
C ALA A 226 10.93 -29.75 3.51
N VAL A 227 10.56 -28.47 3.67
CA VAL A 227 10.65 -27.74 4.94
C VAL A 227 9.40 -27.99 5.77
N ARG A 228 8.22 -27.92 5.15
CA ARG A 228 6.92 -28.08 5.81
C ARG A 228 6.74 -29.44 6.48
N THR A 229 7.25 -30.52 5.90
CA THR A 229 7.20 -31.87 6.49
C THR A 229 7.99 -32.02 7.78
N ARG A 230 8.89 -31.06 8.07
CA ARG A 230 9.68 -31.01 9.31
C ARG A 230 9.02 -30.19 10.41
N LEU A 231 7.90 -29.51 10.12
CA LEU A 231 7.18 -28.72 11.11
C LEU A 231 6.47 -29.66 12.11
N PRO A 232 6.45 -29.31 13.41
CA PRO A 232 5.65 -30.02 14.40
C PRO A 232 4.18 -30.12 13.99
N ARG A 233 3.55 -31.29 14.18
CA ARG A 233 2.13 -31.53 13.84
C ARG A 233 1.18 -30.47 14.41
N ARG A 234 1.45 -29.96 15.62
CA ARG A 234 0.68 -28.88 16.25
C ARG A 234 0.63 -27.59 15.42
N LEU A 235 1.73 -27.23 14.74
CA LEU A 235 1.76 -26.03 13.91
C LEU A 235 0.97 -26.28 12.62
N LEU A 236 1.09 -27.48 12.05
CA LEU A 236 0.32 -27.87 10.86
C LEU A 236 -1.20 -27.81 11.13
N SER A 237 -1.67 -28.26 12.30
CA SER A 237 -3.08 -28.12 12.67
C SER A 237 -3.52 -26.67 12.80
N THR A 238 -2.70 -25.80 13.42
CA THR A 238 -2.98 -24.36 13.54
C THR A 238 -3.06 -23.70 12.16
N ILE A 239 -2.11 -24.01 11.26
CA ILE A 239 -2.12 -23.49 9.90
C ILE A 239 -3.45 -23.85 9.20
N SER A 240 -3.86 -25.11 9.26
CA SER A 240 -5.11 -25.55 8.63
C SER A 240 -6.34 -24.84 9.19
N SER A 241 -6.44 -24.66 10.52
CA SER A 241 -7.61 -23.99 11.13
C SER A 241 -7.73 -22.51 10.78
N HIS A 242 -6.63 -21.83 10.48
CA HIS A 242 -6.63 -20.40 10.13
C HIS A 242 -6.77 -20.12 8.64
N LEU A 243 -6.67 -21.14 7.78
CA LEU A 243 -6.88 -21.01 6.34
C LEU A 243 -8.32 -21.35 5.91
N GLU A 244 -9.21 -21.68 6.85
CA GLU A 244 -10.62 -21.91 6.55
C GLU A 244 -11.33 -20.59 6.17
N PRO A 245 -12.07 -20.56 5.05
CA PRO A 245 -12.72 -19.33 4.57
C PRO A 245 -13.81 -18.84 5.53
N MET A 246 -13.96 -17.52 5.64
CA MET A 246 -15.03 -16.88 6.41
C MET A 246 -16.37 -16.91 5.64
N PRO A 247 -17.37 -17.74 6.00
CA PRO A 247 -18.46 -18.07 5.06
C PRO A 247 -19.67 -17.12 5.08
N GLY A 248 -19.81 -16.21 6.05
CA GLY A 248 -21.13 -15.59 6.32
C GLY A 248 -21.43 -14.24 5.68
N SER A 249 -20.42 -13.37 5.50
CA SER A 249 -20.67 -11.94 5.23
C SER A 249 -20.56 -11.51 3.77
N VAL A 250 -19.95 -12.34 2.93
CA VAL A 250 -19.69 -11.99 1.52
C VAL A 250 -21.00 -11.97 0.73
N LEU A 251 -21.86 -12.99 0.92
CA LEU A 251 -23.09 -13.13 0.15
C LEU A 251 -24.05 -11.95 0.40
N GLY A 252 -24.27 -11.57 1.66
CA GLY A 252 -25.17 -10.44 1.98
C GLY A 252 -24.69 -9.10 1.40
N LEU A 253 -23.37 -8.86 1.35
CA LEU A 253 -22.82 -7.67 0.69
C LEU A 253 -23.04 -7.71 -0.83
N CYS A 254 -22.86 -8.87 -1.46
CA CYS A 254 -23.03 -9.03 -2.90
C CYS A 254 -24.51 -8.97 -3.33
N GLU A 255 -25.41 -9.53 -2.51
CA GLU A 255 -26.86 -9.42 -2.70
C GLU A 255 -27.34 -7.97 -2.61
N ALA A 256 -26.83 -7.20 -1.64
CA ALA A 256 -27.15 -5.78 -1.52
C ALA A 256 -26.75 -4.98 -2.78
N ILE A 257 -25.64 -5.34 -3.42
CA ILE A 257 -25.17 -4.69 -4.66
C ILE A 257 -25.98 -5.16 -5.87
N ALA A 258 -26.27 -6.46 -5.97
CA ALA A 258 -27.08 -7.03 -7.04
C ALA A 258 -28.47 -6.38 -7.10
N ALA A 259 -29.07 -6.12 -5.94
CA ALA A 259 -30.35 -5.42 -5.83
C ALA A 259 -30.34 -4.01 -6.44
N GLU A 260 -29.18 -3.33 -6.46
CA GLU A 260 -29.03 -1.97 -6.99
C GLU A 260 -28.70 -1.94 -8.50
N HIS A 261 -27.95 -2.92 -9.02
CA HIS A 261 -27.38 -2.86 -10.38
C HIS A 261 -27.98 -3.84 -11.38
N ALA A 262 -28.37 -5.03 -10.92
CA ALA A 262 -28.84 -6.11 -11.79
C ALA A 262 -29.69 -7.08 -10.95
N PRO A 263 -31.00 -6.81 -10.79
CA PRO A 263 -31.85 -7.48 -9.79
C PRO A 263 -32.03 -9.01 -9.96
N ASN A 264 -31.40 -9.63 -10.96
CA ASN A 264 -31.63 -11.03 -11.34
C ASN A 264 -30.40 -11.95 -11.31
N ALA A 265 -29.19 -11.47 -10.98
CA ALA A 265 -28.03 -12.36 -10.82
C ALA A 265 -26.93 -11.75 -9.94
N VAL A 266 -26.46 -12.53 -8.97
CA VAL A 266 -25.24 -12.22 -8.20
C VAL A 266 -24.02 -12.50 -9.10
N ASP A 267 -23.16 -11.51 -9.31
CA ASP A 267 -21.91 -11.68 -10.07
C ASP A 267 -20.92 -12.55 -9.25
N PRO A 268 -20.57 -13.77 -9.72
CA PRO A 268 -19.66 -14.65 -9.00
C PRO A 268 -18.24 -14.10 -8.90
N VAL A 269 -17.80 -13.25 -9.84
CA VAL A 269 -16.48 -12.61 -9.79
C VAL A 269 -16.46 -11.55 -8.69
N LEU A 270 -17.51 -10.74 -8.58
CA LEU A 270 -17.65 -9.78 -7.47
C LEU A 270 -17.64 -10.50 -6.12
N CYS A 271 -18.35 -11.62 -5.97
CA CYS A 271 -18.31 -12.43 -4.76
C CYS A 271 -16.89 -12.90 -4.40
N ALA A 272 -16.13 -13.40 -5.38
CA ALA A 272 -14.76 -13.81 -5.17
C ALA A 272 -13.87 -12.64 -4.73
N LEU A 273 -13.99 -11.48 -5.38
CA LEU A 273 -13.23 -10.28 -5.02
C LEU A 273 -13.58 -9.78 -3.63
N VAL A 274 -14.86 -9.70 -3.26
CA VAL A 274 -15.30 -9.30 -1.91
C VAL A 274 -14.80 -10.30 -0.86
N HIS A 275 -14.79 -11.59 -1.18
CA HIS A 275 -14.20 -12.61 -0.31
C HIS A 275 -12.71 -12.36 -0.10
N GLU A 276 -11.93 -12.20 -1.17
CA GLU A 276 -10.50 -11.91 -1.10
C GLU A 276 -10.23 -10.64 -0.29
N MET A 277 -10.97 -9.55 -0.55
CA MET A 277 -10.85 -8.28 0.16
C MET A 277 -11.08 -8.37 1.68
N LEU A 278 -11.92 -9.29 2.15
CA LEU A 278 -12.26 -9.40 3.57
C LEU A 278 -11.48 -10.50 4.28
N ALA A 279 -11.14 -11.58 3.57
CA ALA A 279 -10.68 -12.82 4.17
C ALA A 279 -9.23 -13.19 3.85
N ASP A 280 -8.63 -12.68 2.75
CA ASP A 280 -7.25 -13.06 2.45
C ASP A 280 -6.29 -12.47 3.51
N PRO A 281 -5.42 -13.29 4.13
CA PRO A 281 -4.51 -12.81 5.17
C PRO A 281 -3.41 -11.88 4.63
N VAL A 282 -3.09 -11.96 3.34
CA VAL A 282 -2.07 -11.14 2.68
C VAL A 282 -2.68 -9.84 2.21
N PHE A 283 -2.23 -8.72 2.79
CA PHE A 283 -2.72 -7.39 2.45
C PHE A 283 -2.64 -7.07 0.96
N ASP A 284 -1.58 -7.49 0.27
CA ASP A 284 -1.42 -7.22 -1.17
C ASP A 284 -2.48 -7.93 -2.04
N VAL A 285 -2.93 -9.12 -1.65
CA VAL A 285 -4.07 -9.81 -2.31
C VAL A 285 -5.33 -8.99 -2.13
N ARG A 286 -5.63 -8.59 -0.88
CA ARG A 286 -6.78 -7.74 -0.57
C ARG A 286 -6.74 -6.44 -1.37
N LEU A 287 -5.56 -5.82 -1.46
CA LEU A 287 -5.35 -4.56 -2.18
C LEU A 287 -5.56 -4.73 -3.69
N CYS A 288 -5.05 -5.81 -4.30
CA CYS A 288 -5.29 -6.13 -5.71
C CYS A 288 -6.77 -6.33 -6.02
N ALA A 289 -7.47 -7.13 -5.20
CA ALA A 289 -8.92 -7.31 -5.34
C ALA A 289 -9.68 -5.98 -5.21
N THR A 290 -9.26 -5.14 -4.26
CA THR A 290 -9.84 -3.80 -4.07
C THR A 290 -9.59 -2.88 -5.27
N PHE A 291 -8.41 -2.95 -5.91
CA PHE A 291 -8.14 -2.16 -7.11
C PHE A 291 -8.98 -2.59 -8.32
N LEU A 292 -9.21 -3.90 -8.50
CA LEU A 292 -10.11 -4.39 -9.54
C LEU A 292 -11.53 -3.83 -9.35
N VAL A 293 -12.04 -3.86 -8.13
CA VAL A 293 -13.34 -3.26 -7.79
C VAL A 293 -13.31 -1.74 -8.01
N TYR A 294 -12.26 -1.06 -7.54
CA TYR A 294 -12.12 0.40 -7.67
C TYR A 294 -12.17 0.87 -9.13
N ALA A 295 -11.62 0.07 -10.05
CA ALA A 295 -11.61 0.34 -11.48
C ALA A 295 -12.88 -0.13 -12.21
N SER A 296 -13.91 -0.57 -11.48
CA SER A 296 -15.17 -1.08 -12.02
C SER A 296 -16.37 -0.20 -11.61
N PRO A 297 -17.53 -0.37 -12.26
CA PRO A 297 -18.78 0.27 -11.83
C PRO A 297 -19.24 -0.10 -10.40
N TYR A 298 -18.71 -1.18 -9.82
CA TYR A 298 -19.10 -1.63 -8.47
C TYR A 298 -18.52 -0.79 -7.33
N ARG A 299 -17.57 0.13 -7.59
CA ARG A 299 -16.88 0.90 -6.55
C ARG A 299 -17.83 1.61 -5.58
N GLY A 300 -18.68 2.50 -6.09
CA GLY A 300 -19.58 3.31 -5.27
C GLY A 300 -20.61 2.49 -4.48
N PRO A 301 -21.34 1.58 -5.14
CA PRO A 301 -22.30 0.68 -4.48
C PRO A 301 -21.67 -0.17 -3.37
N LEU A 302 -20.50 -0.75 -3.63
CA LEU A 302 -19.80 -1.57 -2.65
C LEU A 302 -19.22 -0.72 -1.50
N ALA A 303 -18.78 0.52 -1.75
CA ALA A 303 -18.39 1.45 -0.69
C ALA A 303 -19.57 1.75 0.27
N ARG A 304 -20.77 2.03 -0.27
CA ARG A 304 -21.98 2.23 0.55
C ARG A 304 -22.35 0.98 1.33
N ALA A 305 -22.29 -0.20 0.69
CA ALA A 305 -22.58 -1.47 1.35
C ALA A 305 -21.58 -1.75 2.50
N PHE A 306 -20.28 -1.50 2.29
CA PHE A 306 -19.27 -1.62 3.34
C PHE A 306 -19.47 -0.61 4.47
N ALA A 307 -19.88 0.62 4.18
CA ALA A 307 -20.18 1.63 5.19
C ALA A 307 -21.41 1.24 6.04
N ALA A 308 -22.46 0.71 5.41
CA ALA A 308 -23.63 0.18 6.09
C ALA A 308 -23.28 -1.02 6.98
N GLU A 309 -22.50 -1.98 6.46
CA GLU A 309 -22.04 -3.14 7.23
C GLU A 309 -21.11 -2.72 8.38
N LEU A 310 -20.26 -1.72 8.18
CA LEU A 310 -19.41 -1.16 9.23
C LEU A 310 -20.25 -0.60 10.38
N LEU A 311 -21.27 0.20 10.08
CA LEU A 311 -22.21 0.72 11.07
C LEU A 311 -22.97 -0.41 11.79
N ALA A 312 -23.46 -1.40 11.06
CA ALA A 312 -24.14 -2.56 11.63
C ALA A 312 -23.21 -3.36 12.55
N SER A 313 -21.96 -3.60 12.14
CA SER A 313 -20.94 -4.28 12.94
C SER A 313 -20.61 -3.52 14.23
N LEU A 314 -20.54 -2.19 14.19
CA LEU A 314 -20.35 -1.36 15.38
C LEU A 314 -21.52 -1.48 16.36
N GLN A 315 -22.76 -1.49 15.84
CA GLN A 315 -23.97 -1.66 16.66
C GLN A 315 -24.05 -3.05 17.29
N ARG A 316 -23.75 -4.11 16.53
CA ARG A 316 -23.69 -5.50 17.01
C ARG A 316 -22.50 -5.78 17.93
N ARG A 317 -21.53 -4.87 17.98
CA ARG A 317 -20.23 -5.06 18.66
C ARG A 317 -19.50 -6.30 18.13
N ASP A 318 -19.49 -6.44 16.80
CA ASP A 318 -18.72 -7.47 16.12
C ASP A 318 -17.22 -7.33 16.47
N GLY A 319 -16.44 -8.39 16.25
CA GLY A 319 -15.02 -8.39 16.57
C GLY A 319 -14.23 -7.30 15.85
N GLU A 320 -13.31 -6.64 16.57
CA GLU A 320 -12.51 -5.50 16.08
C GLU A 320 -11.81 -5.79 14.75
N HIS A 321 -11.32 -7.01 14.55
CA HIS A 321 -10.68 -7.43 13.30
C HIS A 321 -11.58 -7.28 12.07
N ARG A 322 -12.88 -7.65 12.18
CA ARG A 322 -13.84 -7.49 11.07
C ARG A 322 -14.03 -6.01 10.73
N ILE A 323 -14.19 -5.18 11.75
CA ILE A 323 -14.38 -3.74 11.62
C ILE A 323 -13.14 -3.10 10.96
N GLN A 324 -11.93 -3.54 11.33
CA GLN A 324 -10.69 -3.12 10.69
C GLN A 324 -10.64 -3.50 9.20
N ARG A 325 -11.05 -4.73 8.82
CA ARG A 325 -11.12 -5.15 7.41
C ARG A 325 -12.10 -4.31 6.59
N LEU A 326 -13.25 -3.95 7.16
CA LEU A 326 -14.21 -3.05 6.51
C LEU A 326 -13.59 -1.64 6.31
N LEU A 327 -12.90 -1.11 7.32
CA LEU A 327 -12.17 0.16 7.21
C LEU A 327 -11.04 0.11 6.17
N GLU A 328 -10.30 -1.01 6.07
CA GLU A 328 -9.27 -1.23 5.05
C GLU A 328 -9.85 -1.18 3.63
N CYS A 329 -11.04 -1.75 3.42
CA CYS A 329 -11.75 -1.69 2.14
C CYS A 329 -12.21 -0.25 1.82
N LEU A 330 -12.83 0.42 2.79
CA LEU A 330 -13.31 1.81 2.65
C LEU A 330 -12.17 2.80 2.42
N ARG A 331 -10.97 2.54 2.95
CA ARG A 331 -9.77 3.34 2.69
C ARG A 331 -9.47 3.51 1.20
N VAL A 332 -9.81 2.53 0.37
CA VAL A 332 -9.55 2.58 -1.08
C VAL A 332 -10.84 2.87 -1.86
N LEU A 333 -11.95 2.23 -1.51
CA LEU A 333 -13.20 2.37 -2.26
C LEU A 333 -13.98 3.64 -1.93
N GLY A 334 -13.90 4.08 -0.67
CA GLY A 334 -14.73 5.13 -0.11
C GLY A 334 -14.58 6.50 -0.78
N GLY A 335 -15.68 7.24 -0.76
CA GLY A 335 -15.76 8.62 -1.23
C GLY A 335 -15.93 9.62 -0.08
N PRO A 336 -16.37 10.85 -0.40
CA PRO A 336 -16.60 11.90 0.59
C PRO A 336 -17.60 11.54 1.68
N GLU A 337 -18.59 10.69 1.40
CA GLU A 337 -19.58 10.25 2.39
C GLU A 337 -18.97 9.29 3.40
N GLU A 338 -18.25 8.26 2.93
CA GLU A 338 -17.56 7.31 3.80
C GLU A 338 -16.43 7.97 4.59
N ARG A 339 -15.78 9.00 4.04
CA ARG A 339 -14.82 9.82 4.79
C ARG A 339 -15.43 10.43 6.05
N ARG A 340 -16.68 10.91 6.00
CA ARG A 340 -17.36 11.47 7.20
C ARG A 340 -17.53 10.42 8.28
N LEU A 341 -17.82 9.17 7.90
CA LEU A 341 -17.89 8.05 8.84
C LEU A 341 -16.52 7.77 9.48
N VAL A 342 -15.45 7.75 8.68
CA VAL A 342 -14.08 7.58 9.19
C VAL A 342 -13.69 8.72 10.16
N GLU A 343 -14.05 9.97 9.84
CA GLU A 343 -13.84 11.13 10.72
C GLU A 343 -14.58 10.98 12.06
N GLN A 344 -15.83 10.52 12.03
CA GLN A 344 -16.63 10.27 13.24
C GLN A 344 -16.01 9.19 14.12
N LEU A 345 -15.58 8.06 13.53
CA LEU A 345 -14.95 6.96 14.25
C LEU A 345 -13.65 7.39 14.93
N LEU A 346 -12.87 8.24 14.26
CA LEU A 346 -11.62 8.77 14.80
C LEU A 346 -11.83 9.68 16.00
N LEU A 347 -12.96 10.41 16.07
CA LEU A 347 -13.25 11.34 17.16
C LEU A 347 -14.13 10.74 18.27
N ALA A 348 -14.77 9.60 18.03
CA ALA A 348 -15.68 8.97 18.99
C ALA A 348 -14.96 8.46 20.24
N HIS A 349 -15.53 8.76 21.42
CA HIS A 349 -14.97 8.39 22.72
C HIS A 349 -15.06 6.89 23.04
N GLU A 350 -16.05 6.20 22.48
CA GLU A 350 -16.31 4.78 22.75
C GLU A 350 -15.52 3.83 21.83
N THR A 351 -14.92 4.35 20.75
CA THR A 351 -14.13 3.56 19.80
C THR A 351 -12.84 3.06 20.45
N SER A 352 -12.49 1.79 20.21
CA SER A 352 -11.23 1.22 20.70
C SER A 352 -10.01 1.94 20.10
N SER A 353 -8.87 1.84 20.76
CA SER A 353 -7.62 2.44 20.28
C SER A 353 -7.16 1.88 18.93
N GLY A 354 -7.37 0.58 18.67
CA GLY A 354 -6.96 -0.02 17.39
C GLY A 354 -7.88 0.41 16.25
N LEU A 355 -9.19 0.56 16.50
CA LEU A 355 -10.11 1.15 15.52
C LEU A 355 -9.81 2.62 15.21
N ARG A 356 -9.38 3.41 16.20
CA ARG A 356 -8.91 4.79 15.97
C ARG A 356 -7.64 4.84 15.13
N ASP A 357 -6.70 3.93 15.35
CA ASP A 357 -5.49 3.82 14.54
C ASP A 357 -5.82 3.47 13.09
N ALA A 358 -6.69 2.47 12.90
CA ALA A 358 -7.19 2.07 11.58
C ALA A 358 -7.94 3.21 10.88
N ALA A 359 -8.79 3.95 11.59
CA ALA A 359 -9.51 5.10 11.04
C ALA A 359 -8.55 6.24 10.66
N ALA A 360 -7.55 6.55 11.50
CA ALA A 360 -6.53 7.55 11.20
C ALA A 360 -5.71 7.17 9.95
N TYR A 361 -5.38 5.88 9.79
CA TYR A 361 -4.71 5.39 8.61
C TYR A 361 -5.61 5.45 7.36
N ALA A 362 -6.88 5.06 7.49
CA ALA A 362 -7.85 5.12 6.40
C ALA A 362 -8.06 6.55 5.88
N LEU A 363 -8.03 7.55 6.78
CA LEU A 363 -8.21 8.96 6.45
C LEU A 363 -7.17 9.50 5.45
N GLY A 364 -6.00 8.87 5.36
CA GLY A 364 -4.95 9.25 4.41
C GLY A 364 -5.32 8.98 2.94
N HIS A 365 -6.18 8.00 2.68
CA HIS A 365 -6.47 7.53 1.31
C HIS A 365 -7.97 7.53 0.94
N VAL A 366 -8.87 7.54 1.93
CA VAL A 366 -10.31 7.61 1.65
C VAL A 366 -10.63 8.89 0.87
N GLY A 367 -11.47 8.76 -0.16
CA GLY A 367 -11.85 9.84 -1.05
C GLY A 367 -12.42 11.08 -0.34
N GLY A 368 -12.35 12.23 -1.00
CA GLY A 368 -12.76 13.51 -0.43
C GLY A 368 -11.66 14.20 0.38
N THR A 369 -12.04 15.21 1.18
CA THR A 369 -11.10 16.02 1.98
C THR A 369 -11.65 16.38 3.34
N SER A 370 -10.80 16.33 4.37
CA SER A 370 -11.09 16.90 5.68
C SER A 370 -10.68 18.38 5.72
N SER A 371 -11.40 19.14 6.53
CA SER A 371 -11.04 20.52 6.84
C SER A 371 -9.84 20.62 7.78
N ASP A 372 -9.13 21.75 7.73
CA ASP A 372 -8.08 22.05 8.72
C ASP A 372 -8.62 22.05 10.15
N ALA A 373 -9.88 22.48 10.35
CA ALA A 373 -10.54 22.46 11.65
C ALA A 373 -10.70 21.04 12.20
N PHE A 374 -11.07 20.08 11.35
CA PHE A 374 -11.10 18.67 11.72
C PHE A 374 -9.72 18.17 12.17
N TYR A 375 -8.69 18.37 11.35
CA TYR A 375 -7.34 17.88 11.69
C TYR A 375 -6.81 18.52 12.97
N ARG A 376 -7.02 19.82 13.18
CA ARG A 376 -6.64 20.49 14.45
C ARG A 376 -7.34 19.87 15.64
N ARG A 377 -8.64 19.59 15.53
CA ARG A 377 -9.42 18.93 16.59
C ARG A 377 -8.88 17.52 16.88
N ALA A 378 -8.64 16.72 15.84
CA ALA A 378 -8.12 15.36 15.99
C ALA A 378 -6.73 15.36 16.62
N LEU A 379 -5.79 16.16 16.10
CA LEU A 379 -4.44 16.30 16.66
C LEU A 379 -4.49 16.75 18.13
N ALA A 380 -5.25 17.80 18.46
CA ALA A 380 -5.36 18.28 19.83
C ALA A 380 -5.94 17.22 20.80
N LEU A 381 -6.92 16.44 20.35
CA LEU A 381 -7.49 15.33 21.12
C LEU A 381 -6.40 14.30 21.46
N TYR A 382 -5.67 13.80 20.46
CA TYR A 382 -4.69 12.73 20.68
C TYR A 382 -3.42 13.22 21.35
N VAL A 383 -3.00 14.48 21.15
CA VAL A 383 -1.94 15.11 21.93
C VAL A 383 -2.32 15.17 23.41
N ARG A 384 -3.55 15.56 23.75
CA ARG A 384 -4.02 15.58 25.14
C ARG A 384 -4.03 14.18 25.75
N ARG A 385 -4.54 13.19 25.03
CA ARG A 385 -4.56 11.79 25.49
C ARG A 385 -3.15 11.24 25.71
N TRP A 386 -2.23 11.50 24.77
CA TRP A 386 -0.81 11.16 24.91
C TRP A 386 -0.19 11.83 26.14
N ARG A 387 -0.40 13.13 26.35
CA ARG A 387 0.15 13.85 27.52
C ARG A 387 -0.32 13.24 28.84
N HIS A 388 -1.59 12.81 28.89
CA HIS A 388 -2.19 12.24 30.10
C HIS A 388 -1.76 10.79 30.36
N HIS A 389 -1.78 9.92 29.35
CA HIS A 389 -1.57 8.48 29.54
C HIS A 389 -0.19 7.97 29.12
N ARG A 390 0.52 8.71 28.25
CA ARG A 390 1.75 8.27 27.57
C ARG A 390 1.60 6.90 26.88
N ASP A 391 0.40 6.61 26.36
CA ASP A 391 0.08 5.36 25.67
C ASP A 391 0.66 5.33 24.26
N ARG A 392 1.39 4.26 23.92
CA ARG A 392 1.95 4.03 22.57
C ARG A 392 0.88 4.02 21.49
N ARG A 393 -0.37 3.65 21.80
CA ARG A 393 -1.48 3.64 20.84
C ARG A 393 -1.91 5.04 20.45
N ASP A 394 -1.98 5.98 21.41
CA ASP A 394 -2.26 7.39 21.09
C ASP A 394 -1.11 8.00 20.26
N ALA A 395 0.14 7.62 20.52
CA ALA A 395 1.28 8.01 19.68
C ALA A 395 1.19 7.44 18.25
N SER A 396 0.72 6.20 18.09
CA SER A 396 0.48 5.59 16.77
C SER A 396 -0.59 6.36 15.99
N VAL A 397 -1.72 6.67 16.64
CA VAL A 397 -2.79 7.48 16.03
C VAL A 397 -2.28 8.85 15.59
N LEU A 398 -1.47 9.53 16.42
CA LEU A 398 -0.83 10.81 16.05
C LEU A 398 0.07 10.67 14.82
N ASP A 399 0.86 9.61 14.75
CA ASP A 399 1.72 9.37 13.59
C ASP A 399 0.90 9.13 12.30
N ARG A 400 -0.18 8.35 12.38
CA ARG A 400 -1.13 8.15 11.26
C ARG A 400 -1.84 9.45 10.86
N LEU A 401 -2.17 10.31 11.82
CA LEU A 401 -2.70 11.64 11.54
C LEU A 401 -1.68 12.53 10.82
N VAL A 402 -0.41 12.52 11.24
CA VAL A 402 0.66 13.23 10.53
C VAL A 402 0.79 12.72 9.09
N TYR A 403 0.68 11.41 8.88
CA TYR A 403 0.66 10.83 7.55
C TYR A 403 -0.51 11.36 6.71
N ALA A 404 -1.74 11.32 7.24
CA ALA A 404 -2.91 11.85 6.54
C ALA A 404 -2.81 13.35 6.24
N VAL A 405 -2.25 14.14 7.16
CA VAL A 405 -1.98 15.59 6.99
C VAL A 405 -0.92 15.83 5.92
N GLY A 406 0.12 14.98 5.88
CA GLY A 406 1.19 15.01 4.89
C GLY A 406 0.71 14.70 3.48
N ILE A 407 -0.03 13.60 3.31
CA ILE A 407 -0.67 13.24 2.02
C ILE A 407 -1.63 14.35 1.56
N ALA A 408 -2.37 14.97 2.49
CA ALA A 408 -3.27 16.09 2.19
C ALA A 408 -2.55 17.43 1.92
N GLY A 409 -1.21 17.48 1.95
CA GLY A 409 -0.44 18.70 1.66
C GLY A 409 -0.61 19.83 2.69
N ARG A 410 -1.05 19.53 3.93
CA ARG A 410 -1.40 20.55 4.92
C ARG A 410 -0.18 21.04 5.72
N ARG A 411 0.72 21.77 5.05
CA ARG A 411 2.01 22.22 5.61
C ARG A 411 1.89 23.06 6.88
N SER A 412 0.86 23.89 6.99
CA SER A 412 0.59 24.69 8.19
C SER A 412 0.40 23.81 9.42
N LEU A 413 -0.34 22.71 9.29
CA LEU A 413 -0.59 21.76 10.37
C LEU A 413 0.66 20.94 10.71
N LEU A 414 1.47 20.55 9.71
CA LEU A 414 2.75 19.89 9.96
C LEU A 414 3.71 20.77 10.78
N ARG A 415 3.76 22.08 10.49
CA ARG A 415 4.56 23.03 11.28
C ARG A 415 4.07 23.12 12.73
N LEU A 416 2.76 23.08 12.96
CA LEU A 416 2.20 23.03 14.32
C LEU A 416 2.64 21.76 15.06
N VAL A 417 2.67 20.62 14.38
CA VAL A 417 3.15 19.35 14.96
C VAL A 417 4.63 19.45 15.34
N VAL A 418 5.48 19.98 14.46
CA VAL A 418 6.92 20.14 14.75
C VAL A 418 7.16 21.11 15.91
N ALA A 419 6.38 22.19 16.00
CA ALA A 419 6.53 23.19 17.06
C ALA A 419 6.09 22.70 18.45
N ASP A 420 5.23 21.68 18.54
CA ASP A 420 4.71 21.17 19.82
C ASP A 420 5.68 20.14 20.44
N THR A 421 6.53 20.61 21.35
CA THR A 421 7.54 19.80 22.04
C THR A 421 6.97 18.71 22.94
N ASP A 422 5.67 18.76 23.27
CA ASP A 422 5.02 17.76 24.13
C ASP A 422 4.57 16.51 23.37
N GLN A 423 4.57 16.55 22.03
CA GLN A 423 4.28 15.39 21.18
C GLN A 423 5.38 14.31 21.28
N PRO A 424 5.09 13.06 20.88
CA PRO A 424 6.14 12.06 20.73
C PRO A 424 7.22 12.54 19.74
N SER A 425 8.50 12.28 20.04
CA SER A 425 9.61 12.66 19.17
C SER A 425 9.50 12.07 17.75
N ALA A 426 9.03 10.82 17.65
CA ALA A 426 8.80 10.15 16.37
C ALA A 426 7.75 10.87 15.51
N VAL A 427 6.65 11.35 16.11
CA VAL A 427 5.59 12.10 15.42
C VAL A 427 6.13 13.43 14.87
N ARG A 428 6.97 14.13 15.65
CA ARG A 428 7.65 15.34 15.16
C ARG A 428 8.65 15.04 14.05
N ALA A 429 9.43 13.97 14.18
CA ALA A 429 10.38 13.56 13.15
C ALA A 429 9.68 13.27 11.82
N ALA A 430 8.55 12.57 11.87
CA ALA A 430 7.70 12.31 10.72
C ALA A 430 7.14 13.59 10.09
N ALA A 431 6.67 14.55 10.89
CA ALA A 431 6.19 15.83 10.37
C ALA A 431 7.33 16.64 9.71
N THR A 432 8.53 16.59 10.29
CA THR A 432 9.75 17.18 9.71
C THR A 432 10.11 16.53 8.39
N TRP A 433 10.01 15.20 8.28
CA TRP A 433 10.24 14.47 7.03
C TRP A 433 9.36 15.01 5.89
N TRP A 434 8.05 15.16 6.13
CA TRP A 434 7.13 15.77 5.14
C TRP A 434 7.49 17.21 4.79
N LEU A 435 7.91 18.02 5.76
CA LEU A 435 8.29 19.42 5.52
C LEU A 435 9.56 19.55 4.67
N ASN A 436 10.45 18.56 4.77
CA ASN A 436 11.75 18.49 4.10
C ASN A 436 11.73 17.81 2.73
N LEU A 437 10.57 17.30 2.27
CA LEU A 437 10.43 16.77 0.90
C LEU A 437 10.93 17.78 -0.14
N PRO A 438 11.57 17.33 -1.23
CA PRO A 438 12.05 18.19 -2.31
C PRO A 438 10.98 19.17 -2.85
N PRO A 439 11.37 20.39 -3.28
CA PRO A 439 10.42 21.40 -3.76
C PRO A 439 9.42 20.90 -4.80
N HIS A 440 9.86 20.10 -5.76
CA HIS A 440 9.00 19.57 -6.82
C HIS A 440 7.90 18.64 -6.28
N LEU A 441 8.18 17.84 -5.24
CA LEU A 441 7.15 17.03 -4.59
C LEU A 441 6.15 17.87 -3.81
N ARG A 442 6.62 18.98 -3.20
CA ARG A 442 5.73 19.91 -2.49
C ARG A 442 4.77 20.60 -3.46
N SER A 443 5.27 21.04 -4.62
CA SER A 443 4.45 21.63 -5.68
C SER A 443 3.41 20.64 -6.22
N ALA A 444 3.78 19.36 -6.38
CA ALA A 444 2.86 18.31 -6.79
C ALA A 444 1.71 18.07 -5.80
N GLN A 445 1.97 18.22 -4.49
CA GLN A 445 0.96 18.10 -3.44
C GLN A 445 0.02 19.31 -3.38
N GLU A 446 0.58 20.53 -3.53
CA GLU A 446 -0.18 21.78 -3.49
C GLU A 446 -1.05 21.98 -4.74
N GLY A 447 -0.54 21.57 -5.89
CA GLY A 447 -1.24 21.64 -7.17
C GLY A 447 -2.13 20.42 -7.47
N ARG A 448 -2.15 19.40 -6.59
CA ARG A 448 -2.72 18.05 -6.84
C ARG A 448 -2.57 17.67 -8.30
N TRP A 449 -1.38 17.16 -8.70
CA TRP A 449 -1.07 16.56 -10.02
C TRP A 449 -2.17 16.79 -11.06
N PRO A 450 -2.01 17.68 -12.06
CA PRO A 450 -3.11 18.22 -12.86
C PRO A 450 -4.10 17.13 -13.31
N VAL A 451 -5.11 16.93 -12.47
CA VAL A 451 -6.28 16.10 -12.65
C VAL A 451 -7.38 16.90 -11.97
N GLU A 452 -7.66 18.04 -12.60
CA GLU A 452 -8.87 18.79 -12.37
C GLU A 452 -10.08 18.00 -12.88
N VAL A 453 -11.19 18.31 -12.22
CA VAL A 453 -12.59 18.08 -12.55
C VAL A 453 -13.18 16.73 -12.12
N GLU A 454 -13.84 16.82 -10.97
CA GLU A 454 -15.08 16.11 -10.65
C GLU A 454 -16.00 15.99 -11.89
N LEU A 455 -16.13 14.79 -12.42
CA LEU A 455 -17.20 14.35 -13.31
C LEU A 455 -17.67 13.02 -12.69
N VAL A 456 -18.92 12.75 -12.30
CA VAL A 456 -20.24 13.36 -12.49
C VAL A 456 -21.03 13.06 -11.19
N SER A 457 -21.91 13.98 -10.79
CA SER A 457 -22.91 13.83 -9.73
C SER A 457 -23.87 12.67 -9.96
#